data_AF-A0A956LL40-F1
#
_entry.id   AF-A0A956LL40-F1
#
_cell.length_a   1.000
_cell.length_b   1.000
_cell.length_c   1.000
_cell.angle_alpha   90.00
_cell.angle_beta   90.00
_cell.angle_gamma   90.00
#
_symmetry.space_group_name_H-M   'P 1'
#
loop_
_entity.id
_entity.type
_entity.pdbx_description
1 polymer ?
#
loop_
_entity_poly.entity_id
_entity_poly.type
_entity_poly.pdbx_seq_one_letter_code
_entity_poly.pdbx_strand_id
1 'polypeptide(L)'
;IFFVDLPTKSVREEILKIHLRKKHRDPDQFDVSSLAEDSVGFSGAELEEAVREGLYDAFAEGNALKTEDIARALKKTYPLSSTMRDQLEDLRRWAKIRARLASDSDPEPLPPESGGRAPTLQQERARNPFVPRERA
;
A
#
# COMPACT_ATOMS: atom_id res chain seq x y z
N ILE A 1 -2.66 -21.43 -10.60
CA ILE A 1 -2.02 -20.39 -9.75
C ILE A 1 -2.95 -19.19 -9.76
N PHE A 2 -3.21 -18.60 -8.60
CA PHE A 2 -3.98 -17.37 -8.49
C PHE A 2 -3.05 -16.16 -8.43
N PHE A 3 -3.46 -15.06 -9.05
CA PHE A 3 -2.78 -13.78 -8.96
C PHE A 3 -3.64 -12.81 -8.14
N VAL A 4 -3.02 -12.20 -7.13
CA VAL A 4 -3.63 -11.18 -6.27
C VAL A 4 -2.94 -9.86 -6.58
N ASP A 5 -3.69 -8.91 -7.14
CA ASP A 5 -3.20 -7.57 -7.41
C ASP A 5 -3.41 -6.65 -6.18
N LEU A 6 -3.03 -5.39 -6.31
CA LEU A 6 -3.28 -4.35 -5.31
C LEU A 6 -4.80 -4.18 -5.07
N PRO A 7 -5.19 -3.93 -3.82
CA PRO A 7 -6.58 -3.75 -3.45
C PRO A 7 -7.16 -2.48 -4.08
N THR A 8 -8.39 -2.57 -4.59
CA THR A 8 -9.21 -1.40 -4.94
C THR A 8 -9.65 -0.65 -3.68
N LYS A 9 -10.18 0.56 -3.83
CA LYS A 9 -10.65 1.41 -2.73
C LYS A 9 -11.60 0.65 -1.81
N SER A 10 -12.62 -0.02 -2.36
CA SER A 10 -13.57 -0.80 -1.56
C SER A 10 -12.88 -1.89 -0.74
N VAL A 11 -11.91 -2.59 -1.34
CA VAL A 11 -11.12 -3.62 -0.65
C VAL A 11 -10.21 -2.98 0.41
N ARG A 12 -9.61 -1.81 0.15
CA ARG A 12 -8.81 -1.07 1.14
C ARG A 12 -9.66 -0.65 2.33
N GLU A 13 -10.88 -0.18 2.12
CA GLU A 13 -11.82 0.12 3.21
C GLU A 13 -12.10 -1.12 4.07
N GLU A 14 -12.35 -2.27 3.45
CA GLU A 14 -12.57 -3.53 4.17
C GLU A 14 -11.34 -3.96 4.96
N ILE A 15 -10.15 -3.88 4.35
CA ILE A 15 -8.88 -4.18 5.01
C ILE A 15 -8.69 -3.28 6.24
N LEU A 16 -8.86 -1.96 6.10
CA LEU A 16 -8.77 -1.00 7.20
C LEU A 16 -9.77 -1.33 8.32
N LYS A 17 -11.04 -1.61 7.98
CA LYS A 17 -12.06 -2.04 8.95
C LYS A 17 -11.65 -3.31 9.70
N ILE A 18 -11.09 -4.31 9.01
CA ILE A 18 -10.61 -5.55 9.63
C ILE A 18 -9.48 -5.25 10.61
N HIS A 19 -8.49 -4.45 10.23
CA HIS A 19 -7.35 -4.14 11.11
C HIS A 19 -7.75 -3.26 12.30
N LEU A 20 -8.67 -2.30 12.13
CA LEU A 20 -9.25 -1.54 13.24
C LEU A 20 -9.97 -2.45 14.25
N ARG A 21 -10.83 -3.35 13.78
CA ARG A 21 -11.53 -4.33 14.64
C ARG A 21 -10.55 -5.25 15.38
N LYS A 22 -9.49 -5.72 14.71
CA LYS A 22 -8.41 -6.51 15.33
C LYS A 22 -7.68 -5.77 16.46
N LYS A 23 -7.73 -4.44 16.47
CA LYS A 23 -7.17 -3.58 17.53
C LYS A 23 -8.24 -3.09 18.52
N HIS A 24 -9.42 -3.70 18.51
CA HIS A 24 -10.56 -3.35 19.36
C HIS A 24 -10.99 -1.87 19.18
N ARG A 25 -10.97 -1.40 17.94
CA ARG A 25 -11.47 -0.08 17.54
C ARG A 25 -12.68 -0.26 16.64
N ASP A 26 -13.71 0.53 16.91
CA ASP A 26 -14.92 0.55 16.11
C ASP A 26 -14.66 1.33 14.82
N PRO A 27 -14.71 0.71 13.63
CA PRO A 27 -14.42 1.41 12.38
C PRO A 27 -15.36 2.58 12.09
N ASP A 28 -16.56 2.61 12.67
CA ASP A 28 -17.54 3.69 12.48
C ASP A 28 -17.09 5.01 13.15
N GLN A 29 -16.06 4.96 14.00
CA GLN A 29 -15.41 6.13 14.60
C GLN A 29 -14.31 6.73 13.72
N PHE A 30 -14.04 6.15 12.55
CA PHE A 30 -12.96 6.55 11.65
C PHE A 30 -13.49 6.90 10.27
N ASP A 31 -12.87 7.87 9.60
CA ASP A 31 -13.15 8.16 8.19
C ASP A 31 -12.38 7.16 7.30
N VAL A 32 -12.90 5.93 7.26
CA VAL A 32 -12.28 4.84 6.50
C VAL A 32 -12.26 5.14 4.99
N SER A 33 -13.28 5.83 4.47
CA SER A 33 -13.33 6.20 3.05
C SER A 33 -12.17 7.13 2.69
N SER A 34 -11.94 8.16 3.50
CA SER A 34 -10.82 9.09 3.31
C SER A 34 -9.46 8.38 3.40
N LEU A 35 -9.28 7.49 4.39
CA LEU A 35 -8.05 6.68 4.50
C LEU A 35 -7.83 5.75 3.30
N ALA A 36 -8.90 5.21 2.71
CA ALA A 36 -8.82 4.38 1.51
C ALA A 36 -8.50 5.20 0.25
N GLU A 37 -8.94 6.45 0.18
CA GLU A 37 -8.59 7.40 -0.89
C GLU A 37 -7.11 7.80 -0.80
N ASP A 38 -6.59 8.03 0.40
CA ASP A 38 -5.19 8.42 0.63
C ASP A 38 -4.19 7.26 0.45
N SER A 39 -4.66 6.03 0.26
CA SER A 39 -3.84 4.81 0.23
C SER A 39 -3.85 4.08 -1.12
N VAL A 40 -4.10 4.79 -2.23
CA VAL A 40 -3.97 4.19 -3.57
C VAL A 40 -2.55 3.64 -3.77
N GLY A 41 -2.45 2.38 -4.21
CA GLY A 41 -1.18 1.69 -4.42
C GLY A 41 -0.67 0.90 -3.21
N PHE A 42 -1.29 1.08 -2.03
CA PHE A 42 -0.88 0.34 -0.84
C PHE A 42 -1.34 -1.12 -0.92
N SER A 43 -0.47 -2.02 -0.48
CA SER A 43 -0.82 -3.41 -0.20
C SER A 43 -1.58 -3.54 1.12
N GLY A 44 -2.22 -4.69 1.34
CA GLY A 44 -2.90 -4.96 2.61
C GLY A 44 -1.96 -4.94 3.82
N ALA A 45 -0.70 -5.32 3.64
CA ALA A 45 0.32 -5.28 4.71
C ALA A 45 0.70 -3.85 5.08
N GLU A 46 0.82 -2.95 4.10
CA GLU A 46 1.12 -1.54 4.36
C GLU A 46 -0.07 -0.83 5.04
N LEU A 47 -1.31 -1.18 4.69
CA LEU A 47 -2.50 -0.69 5.39
C LEU A 47 -2.54 -1.16 6.85
N GLU A 48 -2.17 -2.43 7.11
CA GLU A 48 -2.05 -2.92 8.49
C GLU A 48 -1.00 -2.14 9.27
N GLU A 49 0.17 -1.91 8.66
CA GLU A 49 1.25 -1.18 9.30
C GLU A 49 0.84 0.26 9.60
N ALA A 50 0.12 0.94 8.70
CA ALA A 50 -0.37 2.29 8.95
C ALA A 50 -1.30 2.38 10.16
N VAL A 51 -2.21 1.41 10.34
CA VAL A 51 -3.07 1.33 11.53
C VAL A 51 -2.24 1.09 12.79
N ARG A 52 -1.20 0.26 12.70
CA ARG A 52 -0.31 -0.06 13.81
C ARG A 52 0.55 1.14 14.22
N GLU A 53 1.17 1.83 13.28
CA GLU A 53 1.95 3.05 13.52
C GLU A 53 1.08 4.15 14.10
N GLY A 54 -0.11 4.39 13.53
CA GLY A 54 -1.06 5.37 14.10
C GLY A 54 -1.41 5.06 15.56
N LEU A 55 -1.51 3.78 15.93
CA LEU A 55 -1.77 3.38 17.32
C LEU A 55 -0.57 3.65 18.24
N TYR A 56 0.65 3.45 17.75
CA TYR A 56 1.86 3.80 18.50
C TYR A 56 2.00 5.32 18.68
N ASP A 57 1.77 6.10 17.62
CA ASP A 57 1.81 7.56 17.67
C ASP A 57 0.76 8.11 18.67
N ALA A 58 -0.48 7.65 18.59
CA ALA A 58 -1.53 8.05 19.53
C ALA A 58 -1.20 7.68 20.98
N PHE A 59 -0.66 6.48 21.20
CA PHE A 59 -0.22 6.04 22.53
C PHE A 59 0.92 6.89 23.09
N ALA A 60 1.91 7.25 22.26
CA ALA A 60 3.01 8.11 22.66
C ALA A 60 2.54 9.52 23.07
N GLU A 61 1.46 10.01 22.45
CA GLU A 61 0.81 11.29 22.80
C GLU A 61 -0.18 11.18 23.98
N GLY A 62 -0.41 9.97 24.53
CA GLY A 62 -1.38 9.74 25.60
C GLY A 62 -2.85 9.84 25.15
N ASN A 63 -3.10 9.76 23.84
CA ASN A 63 -4.41 9.92 23.22
C ASN A 63 -4.99 8.58 22.76
N ALA A 64 -6.31 8.55 22.56
CA ALA A 64 -6.94 7.48 21.80
C ALA A 64 -6.65 7.64 20.31
N LEU A 65 -6.53 6.52 19.59
CA LEU A 65 -6.33 6.49 18.14
C LEU A 65 -7.46 7.23 17.42
N LYS A 66 -7.10 8.14 16.51
CA LYS A 66 -8.03 8.84 15.63
C LYS A 66 -7.66 8.64 14.16
N THR A 67 -8.56 9.05 13.26
CA THR A 67 -8.35 9.03 11.81
C THR A 67 -7.05 9.74 11.42
N GLU A 68 -6.75 10.88 12.06
CA GLU A 68 -5.60 11.72 11.71
C GLU A 68 -4.27 11.01 11.98
N ASP A 69 -4.22 10.11 12.96
CA ASP A 69 -2.99 9.38 13.31
C ASP A 69 -2.65 8.35 12.23
N ILE A 70 -3.68 7.65 11.73
CA ILE A 70 -3.53 6.71 10.61
C ILE A 70 -3.19 7.46 9.33
N ALA A 71 -3.84 8.60 9.08
CA ALA A 71 -3.53 9.44 7.93
C ALA A 71 -2.09 9.98 7.96
N ARG A 72 -1.56 10.32 9.15
CA ARG A 72 -0.14 10.67 9.31
C ARG A 72 0.77 9.49 8.98
N ALA A 73 0.47 8.28 9.45
CA ALA A 73 1.23 7.08 9.14
C ALA A 73 1.24 6.73 7.64
N LEU A 74 0.09 6.85 6.97
CA LEU A 74 0.00 6.66 5.52
C LEU A 74 0.90 7.65 4.77
N LYS A 75 0.91 8.93 5.16
CA LYS A 75 1.73 9.97 4.52
C LYS A 75 3.23 9.80 4.73
N LYS A 76 3.66 9.18 5.83
CA LYS A 76 5.08 8.85 6.09
C LYS A 76 5.55 7.66 5.26
N THR A 77 4.62 6.82 4.81
CA THR A 77 4.92 5.58 4.09
C THR A 77 4.93 5.83 2.58
N TYR A 78 6.00 5.41 1.93
CA TYR A 78 6.06 5.38 0.47
C TYR A 78 5.61 4.00 -0.02
N PRO A 79 4.50 3.87 -0.77
CA PRO A 79 3.96 2.56 -1.13
C PRO A 79 4.92 1.80 -2.04
N LEU A 80 5.04 0.50 -1.81
CA LEU A 80 5.91 -0.39 -2.58
C LEU A 80 5.54 -0.42 -4.07
N SER A 81 4.26 -0.24 -4.40
CA SER A 81 3.80 -0.14 -5.79
C SER A 81 4.45 1.01 -6.56
N SER A 82 4.87 2.06 -5.85
CA SER A 82 5.51 3.22 -6.46
C SER A 82 7.01 3.01 -6.62
N THR A 83 7.69 2.32 -5.71
CA THR A 83 9.12 1.99 -5.86
C THR A 83 9.37 0.86 -6.86
N MET A 84 8.44 -0.09 -6.97
CA MET A 84 8.57 -1.30 -7.78
C MET A 84 7.58 -1.33 -8.96
N ARG A 85 7.21 -0.15 -9.50
CA ARG A 85 6.20 -0.03 -10.56
C ARG A 85 6.47 -0.93 -11.76
N ASP A 86 7.68 -0.92 -12.30
CA ASP A 86 8.05 -1.73 -13.47
C ASP A 86 7.91 -3.23 -13.19
N GLN A 87 8.35 -3.66 -12.02
CA GLN A 87 8.26 -5.06 -11.59
C GLN A 87 6.79 -5.49 -11.43
N LEU A 88 5.94 -4.60 -10.91
CA LEU A 88 4.51 -4.84 -10.79
C LEU A 88 3.85 -4.97 -12.16
N GLU A 89 4.20 -4.12 -13.12
CA GLU A 89 3.69 -4.20 -14.48
C GLU A 89 4.10 -5.49 -15.19
N ASP A 90 5.35 -5.90 -15.05
CA ASP A 90 5.84 -7.18 -15.58
C ASP A 90 5.12 -8.37 -14.93
N LEU A 91 4.87 -8.30 -13.62
CA LEU A 91 4.11 -9.33 -12.90
C LEU A 91 2.66 -9.40 -13.38
N ARG A 92 2.01 -8.26 -13.58
CA ARG A 92 0.66 -8.16 -14.17
C ARG A 92 0.64 -8.74 -15.58
N ARG A 93 1.65 -8.47 -16.41
CA ARG A 93 1.77 -9.02 -17.78
C ARG A 93 1.92 -10.54 -17.76
N TRP A 94 2.75 -11.07 -16.85
CA TRP A 94 2.90 -12.52 -16.66
C TRP A 94 1.58 -13.17 -16.21
N ALA A 95 0.89 -12.55 -15.26
CA ALA A 95 -0.35 -13.06 -14.69
C ALA A 95 -1.47 -13.18 -15.73
N LYS A 96 -1.59 -12.23 -16.67
CA LYS A 96 -2.59 -12.27 -17.75
C LYS A 96 -2.56 -13.55 -18.59
N ILE A 97 -1.39 -14.18 -18.72
CA ILE A 97 -1.20 -15.37 -19.58
C ILE A 97 -1.20 -16.65 -18.73
N ARG A 98 -0.73 -16.59 -17.48
CA ARG A 98 -0.35 -17.78 -16.70
C ARG A 98 -1.10 -17.96 -15.37
N ALA A 99 -1.94 -17.00 -14.96
CA ALA A 99 -2.66 -17.05 -13.70
C ALA A 99 -4.13 -16.71 -13.86
N ARG A 100 -4.93 -17.14 -12.88
CA ARG A 100 -6.32 -16.70 -12.72
C ARG A 100 -6.34 -15.55 -11.72
N LEU A 101 -7.01 -14.44 -12.05
CA LEU A 101 -7.21 -13.35 -11.11
C LEU A 101 -8.02 -13.84 -9.90
N ALA A 102 -7.59 -13.45 -8.70
CA ALA A 102 -8.30 -13.74 -7.46
C ALA A 102 -9.48 -12.80 -7.22
N SER A 103 -9.42 -11.60 -7.82
CA SER A 103 -10.43 -10.54 -7.68
C SER A 103 -11.11 -10.28 -9.02
N ASP A 104 -12.39 -9.91 -8.98
CA ASP A 104 -13.22 -9.62 -10.16
C ASP A 104 -13.15 -8.14 -10.58
N SER A 105 -12.47 -7.29 -9.80
CA SER A 105 -12.33 -5.85 -10.04
C SER A 105 -11.03 -5.51 -10.76
N ASP A 106 -11.10 -4.56 -11.69
CA ASP A 106 -9.90 -4.00 -12.31
C ASP A 106 -9.07 -3.21 -11.29
N PRO A 107 -7.73 -3.33 -11.33
CA PRO A 107 -6.85 -2.59 -10.44
C PRO A 107 -6.90 -1.09 -10.73
N GLU A 108 -6.86 -0.28 -9.68
CA GLU A 108 -6.86 1.17 -9.80
C GLU A 108 -5.57 1.69 -10.46
N PRO A 109 -5.65 2.76 -11.27
CA PRO A 109 -4.48 3.45 -11.77
C PRO A 109 -3.61 3.94 -10.60
N LEU A 110 -2.33 3.63 -10.64
CA LEU A 110 -1.40 4.14 -9.65
C LEU A 110 -1.24 5.66 -9.79
N PRO A 111 -1.13 6.42 -8.69
CA PRO A 111 -0.85 7.84 -8.73
C PRO A 111 0.41 8.12 -9.56
N PRO A 112 0.54 9.31 -10.18
CA PRO A 112 1.78 9.69 -10.85
C PRO A 112 2.94 9.67 -9.84
N GLU A 113 4.16 9.42 -10.32
CA GLU A 113 5.33 9.48 -9.45
C GLU A 113 5.45 10.87 -8.81
N SER A 114 5.23 10.95 -7.51
CA SER A 114 5.51 12.14 -6.73
C SER A 114 7.00 12.42 -6.90
N GLY A 115 7.38 13.55 -7.53
CA GLY A 115 8.74 13.89 -7.97
C GLY A 115 9.84 13.98 -6.89
N GLY A 116 9.60 13.47 -5.68
CA GLY A 116 10.65 13.10 -4.74
C GLY A 116 11.21 11.74 -5.15
N ARG A 117 12.54 11.65 -5.32
CA ARG A 117 13.24 10.41 -5.66
C ARG A 117 12.77 9.29 -4.72
N ALA A 118 12.12 8.27 -5.28
CA ALA A 118 11.71 7.09 -4.52
C ALA A 118 12.90 6.58 -3.70
N PRO A 119 12.71 6.24 -2.41
CA PRO A 119 13.80 5.79 -1.56
C PRO A 119 14.35 4.47 -2.13
N THR A 120 15.49 4.54 -2.81
CA THR A 120 16.15 3.37 -3.39
C THR A 120 16.79 2.53 -2.28
N LEU A 121 16.57 1.23 -2.28
CA LEU A 121 17.25 0.31 -1.38
C LEU A 121 18.76 0.35 -1.62
N GLN A 122 19.57 0.12 -0.58
CA GLN A 122 21.03 0.07 -0.75
C GLN A 122 21.46 -1.01 -1.76
N GLN A 123 20.67 -2.09 -1.88
CA GLN A 123 20.85 -3.17 -2.87
C GLN A 123 20.58 -2.71 -4.32
N GLU A 124 19.77 -1.68 -4.53
CA GLU A 124 19.54 -1.08 -5.86
C GLU A 124 20.66 -0.12 -6.24
N ARG A 125 21.29 0.52 -5.24
CA ARG A 125 22.50 1.35 -5.43
C ARG A 125 23.75 0.51 -5.67
N ALA A 126 23.84 -0.65 -5.02
CA ALA A 126 24.92 -1.61 -5.19
C ALA A 126 24.66 -2.49 -6.43
N ARG A 127 24.97 -1.95 -7.62
CA ARG A 127 25.19 -2.66 -8.89
C ARG A 127 24.48 -4.02 -8.98
N ASN A 128 23.15 -4.01 -9.12
CA ASN A 128 22.35 -5.24 -9.20
C ASN A 128 22.62 -5.98 -10.53
N PRO A 129 23.24 -7.18 -10.52
CA PRO A 129 23.63 -7.90 -11.74
C PRO A 129 22.44 -8.51 -12.51
N PHE A 130 21.22 -8.45 -11.96
CA PHE A 130 20.02 -9.03 -12.55
C PHE A 130 19.05 -8.01 -13.14
N VAL A 131 19.36 -6.70 -13.08
CA VAL A 131 18.60 -5.65 -13.77
C VAL A 131 19.28 -5.36 -15.11
N PRO A 132 18.67 -5.69 -16.27
CA PRO A 132 19.24 -5.37 -17.57
C PRO A 132 19.33 -3.85 -17.75
N ARG A 133 20.48 -3.35 -18.22
CA ARG A 133 20.61 -1.93 -18.57
C ARG A 133 19.78 -1.65 -19.82
N GLU A 134 18.97 -0.60 -19.80
CA GLU A 134 18.52 0.04 -21.04
C GLU A 134 19.77 0.46 -21.83
N ARG A 135 19.86 -0.03 -23.07
CA ARG A 135 20.95 0.31 -23.97
C ARG A 135 20.67 1.70 -24.54
N ALA A 136 21.56 2.64 -24.25
CA ALA A 136 21.64 3.92 -24.96
C ALA A 136 22.01 3.70 -26.43
#